data_AF-A0A5D0R9L8-F1
#
_entry.id   AF-A0A5D0R9L8-F1
#
_cell.length_a   1.000
_cell.length_b   1.000
_cell.length_c   1.000
_cell.angle_alpha   90.00
_cell.angle_beta   90.00
_cell.angle_gamma   90.00
#
_symmetry.space_group_name_H-M   'P 1'
#
loop_
_entity.id
_entity.type
_entity.pdbx_description
1 polymer ?
#
loop_
_entity_poly.entity_id
_entity_poly.type
_entity_poly.pdbx_seq_one_letter_code
_entity_poly.pdbx_strand_id
1 'polypeptide(L)'
;MAKKQTIKNNDPSINFRLSNKLKGIIENKAQEKNITTSAYVRDLLERVHNGDYCHAEHVKEEINSFLFSKEFMQLMIWIYSKKINRDKTESAVDLDKYIKTLKRIEGHMPKELVKEFDKVLFDIYRVMDEEYFTYYSFHSSSTEDKKTFNLIEVERFLLSDMNLNLFVNMKGMKDFKFPVVSKIKE
;
A
#
# COMPACT_ATOMS: atom_id res chain seq x y z
N MET A 1 10.38 20.37 -8.50
CA MET A 1 10.29 19.83 -9.87
C MET A 1 11.18 20.69 -10.75
N ALA A 2 12.30 20.15 -11.23
CA ALA A 2 13.16 20.89 -12.16
C ALA A 2 12.42 21.10 -13.48
N LYS A 3 12.43 22.31 -14.03
CA LYS A 3 11.84 22.59 -15.35
C LYS A 3 12.59 21.74 -16.39
N LYS A 4 11.88 20.83 -17.08
CA LYS A 4 12.42 20.08 -18.24
C LYS A 4 12.93 21.10 -19.27
N GLN A 5 14.23 21.05 -19.58
CA GLN A 5 14.81 21.91 -20.60
C GLN A 5 14.26 21.53 -21.98
N THR A 6 13.93 22.52 -22.79
CA THR A 6 13.42 22.33 -24.15
C THR A 6 14.55 21.87 -25.08
N ILE A 7 14.35 20.73 -25.73
CA ILE A 7 15.31 20.09 -26.64
C ILE A 7 15.53 20.96 -27.87
N LYS A 8 16.78 21.10 -28.30
CA LYS A 8 17.20 21.87 -29.48
C LYS A 8 17.66 20.92 -30.59
N ASN A 9 17.64 21.37 -31.83
CA ASN A 9 18.07 20.58 -33.00
C ASN A 9 19.54 20.11 -32.95
N ASN A 10 20.37 20.68 -32.07
CA ASN A 10 21.76 20.28 -31.89
C ASN A 10 21.97 19.18 -30.83
N ASP A 11 20.90 18.70 -30.21
CA ASP A 11 21.00 17.63 -29.22
C ASP A 11 21.35 16.29 -29.88
N PRO A 12 22.13 15.43 -29.22
CA PRO A 12 22.57 14.16 -29.78
C PRO A 12 21.38 13.26 -30.12
N SER A 13 21.39 12.71 -31.34
CA SER A 13 20.37 11.78 -31.82
C SER A 13 20.89 10.35 -31.90
N ILE A 14 20.01 9.39 -31.64
CA ILE A 14 20.30 7.96 -31.70
C ILE A 14 19.23 7.30 -32.57
N ASN A 15 19.67 6.48 -33.54
CA ASN A 15 18.78 5.71 -34.39
C ASN A 15 18.54 4.30 -33.82
N PHE A 16 17.30 4.00 -33.45
CA PHE A 16 16.90 2.66 -32.97
C PHE A 16 16.39 1.80 -34.12
N ARG A 17 16.92 0.57 -34.24
CA ARG A 17 16.33 -0.48 -35.08
C ARG A 17 15.45 -1.37 -34.21
N LEU A 18 14.17 -1.45 -34.56
CA LEU A 18 13.15 -2.18 -33.81
C LEU A 18 12.37 -3.08 -34.76
N SER A 19 11.83 -4.18 -34.24
CA SER A 19 10.85 -4.98 -35.01
C SER A 19 9.55 -4.19 -35.19
N ASN A 20 8.82 -4.45 -36.28
CA ASN A 20 7.53 -3.79 -36.54
C ASN A 20 6.53 -4.00 -35.39
N LYS A 21 6.55 -5.19 -34.78
CA LYS A 21 5.72 -5.50 -33.61
C LYS A 21 6.05 -4.59 -32.43
N LEU A 22 7.34 -4.44 -32.11
CA LEU A 22 7.76 -3.60 -30.98
C LEU A 22 7.48 -2.12 -31.26
N LYS A 23 7.71 -1.65 -32.49
CA LYS A 23 7.36 -0.29 -32.91
C LYS A 23 5.88 0.01 -32.68
N GLY A 24 4.99 -0.88 -33.13
CA GLY A 24 3.55 -0.73 -32.93
C GLY A 24 3.13 -0.67 -31.46
N ILE A 25 3.76 -1.48 -30.59
CA ILE A 25 3.50 -1.43 -29.14
C ILE A 25 3.88 -0.07 -28.55
N ILE A 26 5.04 0.48 -28.95
CA ILE A 26 5.52 1.77 -28.44
C ILE A 26 4.61 2.91 -28.92
N GLU A 27 4.21 2.90 -30.18
CA GLU A 27 3.31 3.91 -30.75
C GLU A 27 1.94 3.91 -30.07
N ASN A 28 1.34 2.72 -29.85
CA ASN A 28 0.08 2.59 -29.14
C ASN A 28 0.18 3.13 -27.70
N LYS A 29 1.24 2.78 -26.96
CA LYS A 29 1.45 3.27 -25.59
C LYS A 29 1.73 4.77 -25.51
N ALA A 30 2.37 5.35 -26.53
CA ALA A 30 2.57 6.79 -26.63
C ALA A 30 1.22 7.50 -26.87
N GLN A 31 0.38 6.94 -27.74
CA GLN A 31 -0.96 7.44 -28.02
C GLN A 31 -1.88 7.36 -26.79
N GLU A 32 -1.90 6.24 -26.06
CA GLU A 32 -2.65 6.09 -24.80
C GLU A 32 -2.30 7.18 -23.78
N LYS A 33 -1.04 7.65 -23.79
CA LYS A 33 -0.54 8.69 -22.90
C LYS A 33 -0.64 10.11 -23.48
N ASN A 34 -1.20 10.28 -24.68
CA ASN A 34 -1.28 11.55 -25.39
C ASN A 34 0.08 12.28 -25.51
N ILE A 35 1.16 11.53 -25.77
CA ILE A 35 2.50 12.07 -26.00
C ILE A 35 3.11 11.54 -27.30
N THR A 36 4.15 12.21 -27.81
CA THR A 36 4.86 11.73 -29.00
C THR A 36 5.65 10.45 -28.69
N THR A 37 5.83 9.59 -29.70
CA THR A 37 6.64 8.37 -29.60
C THR A 37 8.06 8.67 -29.09
N SER A 38 8.68 9.76 -29.53
CA SER A 38 10.01 10.17 -29.09
C SER A 38 10.03 10.63 -27.62
N ALA A 39 8.99 11.33 -27.16
CA ALA A 39 8.84 11.68 -25.74
C ALA A 39 8.63 10.44 -24.88
N TYR A 40 7.79 9.50 -25.33
CA TYR A 40 7.55 8.24 -24.63
C TYR A 40 8.83 7.41 -24.47
N VAL A 41 9.59 7.22 -25.55
CA VAL A 41 10.84 6.44 -25.52
C VAL A 41 11.87 7.12 -24.62
N ARG A 42 11.98 8.45 -24.66
CA ARG A 42 12.88 9.19 -23.77
C ARG A 42 12.51 9.00 -22.31
N ASP A 43 11.24 9.23 -21.95
CA ASP A 43 10.75 9.05 -20.58
C ASP A 43 10.88 7.60 -20.11
N LEU A 44 10.79 6.63 -21.03
CA LEU A 44 11.04 5.22 -20.73
C LEU A 44 12.52 4.97 -20.42
N LEU A 45 13.43 5.46 -21.27
CA LEU A 45 14.87 5.30 -21.08
C LEU A 45 15.38 6.03 -19.84
N GLU A 46 14.87 7.25 -19.57
CA GLU A 46 15.15 7.98 -18.34
C GLU A 46 14.75 7.16 -17.11
N ARG A 47 13.53 6.59 -17.12
CA ARG A 47 13.03 5.74 -16.02
C ARG A 47 13.79 4.43 -15.85
N VAL A 48 14.29 3.85 -16.94
CA VAL A 48 15.12 2.63 -16.86
C VAL A 48 16.47 2.96 -16.25
N HIS A 49 17.11 4.05 -16.69
CA HIS A 49 18.44 4.43 -16.20
C HIS A 49 18.45 4.97 -14.78
N ASN A 50 17.40 5.65 -14.34
CA ASN A 50 17.30 6.16 -12.97
C ASN A 50 16.74 5.12 -11.98
N GLY A 51 16.36 3.92 -12.45
CA GLY A 51 15.82 2.82 -11.62
C GLY A 51 14.31 2.88 -11.38
N ASP A 52 13.63 3.95 -11.74
CA ASP A 52 12.19 4.14 -11.50
C ASP A 52 11.33 3.12 -12.24
N TYR A 53 11.80 2.60 -13.38
CA TYR A 53 11.07 1.63 -14.19
C TYR A 53 10.81 0.32 -13.43
N CYS A 54 11.79 -0.15 -12.64
CA CYS A 54 11.67 -1.35 -11.83
C CYS A 54 11.18 -1.05 -10.41
N HIS A 55 11.20 0.22 -9.99
CA HIS A 55 10.83 0.62 -8.63
C HIS A 55 9.37 0.27 -8.30
N ALA A 56 8.44 0.48 -9.23
CA ALA A 56 7.03 0.16 -9.01
C ALA A 56 6.78 -1.35 -8.79
N GLU A 57 7.45 -2.21 -9.57
CA GLU A 57 7.35 -3.67 -9.40
C GLU A 57 8.05 -4.14 -8.11
N HIS A 58 9.21 -3.57 -7.77
CA HIS A 58 9.87 -3.88 -6.50
C HIS A 58 9.02 -3.47 -5.30
N VAL A 59 8.43 -2.28 -5.32
CA VAL A 59 7.51 -1.80 -4.28
C VAL A 59 6.27 -2.70 -4.19
N LYS A 60 5.74 -3.14 -5.34
CA LYS A 60 4.63 -4.11 -5.39
C LYS A 60 5.01 -5.41 -4.70
N GLU A 61 6.17 -5.95 -5.06
CA GLU A 61 6.67 -7.21 -4.51
C GLU A 61 6.90 -7.10 -3.01
N GLU A 62 7.48 -6.00 -2.53
CA GLU A 62 7.71 -5.74 -1.10
C GLU A 62 6.38 -5.65 -0.32
N ILE A 63 5.40 -4.89 -0.83
CA ILE A 63 4.07 -4.78 -0.22
C ILE A 63 3.37 -6.14 -0.20
N ASN A 64 3.36 -6.86 -1.32
CA ASN A 64 2.74 -8.19 -1.39
C ASN A 64 3.44 -9.18 -0.46
N SER A 65 4.77 -9.19 -0.43
CA SER A 65 5.55 -10.04 0.47
C SER A 65 5.17 -9.81 1.94
N PHE A 66 4.95 -8.56 2.34
CA PHE A 66 4.47 -8.23 3.68
C PHE A 66 3.02 -8.67 3.92
N LEU A 67 2.08 -8.31 3.03
CA LEU A 67 0.65 -8.62 3.20
C LEU A 67 0.35 -10.12 3.21
N PHE A 68 1.14 -10.91 2.47
CA PHE A 68 1.05 -12.37 2.45
C PHE A 68 2.05 -13.06 3.39
N SER A 69 2.77 -12.29 4.22
CA SER A 69 3.65 -12.86 5.23
C SER A 69 2.85 -13.61 6.29
N LYS A 70 3.46 -14.65 6.84
CA LYS A 70 2.86 -15.44 7.93
C LYS A 70 2.55 -14.54 9.14
N GLU A 71 3.45 -13.64 9.45
CA GLU A 71 3.36 -12.73 10.60
C GLU A 71 2.16 -11.79 10.47
N PHE A 72 1.95 -11.22 9.28
CA PHE A 72 0.80 -10.35 9.04
C PHE A 72 -0.52 -11.14 9.06
N MET A 73 -0.57 -12.33 8.44
CA MET A 73 -1.77 -13.16 8.49
C MET A 73 -2.11 -13.61 9.92
N GLN A 74 -1.11 -13.97 10.73
CA GLN A 74 -1.30 -14.29 12.14
C GLN A 74 -1.85 -13.10 12.93
N LEU A 75 -1.30 -11.89 12.70
CA LEU A 75 -1.81 -10.66 13.30
C LEU A 75 -3.28 -10.43 12.92
N MET A 76 -3.62 -10.56 11.64
CA MET A 76 -5.00 -10.38 11.18
C MET A 76 -5.94 -11.40 11.84
N ILE A 77 -5.63 -12.69 11.77
CA ILE A 77 -6.42 -13.76 12.41
C ILE A 77 -6.62 -13.46 13.90
N TRP A 78 -5.57 -13.02 14.58
CA TRP A 78 -5.63 -12.63 15.98
C TRP A 78 -6.57 -11.43 16.21
N ILE A 79 -6.45 -10.35 15.43
CA ILE A 79 -7.36 -9.19 15.49
C ILE A 79 -8.81 -9.65 15.32
N TYR A 80 -9.11 -10.51 14.34
CA TYR A 80 -10.46 -11.06 14.15
C TYR A 80 -10.93 -11.90 15.34
N SER A 81 -10.05 -12.74 15.90
CA SER A 81 -10.40 -13.56 17.06
C SER A 81 -10.83 -12.72 18.27
N LYS A 82 -10.24 -11.52 18.44
CA LYS A 82 -10.58 -10.59 19.53
C LYS A 82 -11.96 -9.94 19.41
N LYS A 83 -12.62 -10.08 18.27
CA LYS A 83 -14.05 -9.74 18.13
C LYS A 83 -14.94 -10.71 18.93
N ILE A 84 -14.54 -11.98 19.02
CA ILE A 84 -15.28 -13.05 19.68
C ILE A 84 -14.85 -13.17 21.15
N ASN A 85 -13.54 -13.25 21.40
CA ASN A 85 -12.98 -13.33 22.74
C ASN A 85 -12.01 -12.16 22.97
N ARG A 86 -12.42 -11.20 23.80
CA ARG A 86 -11.64 -10.00 24.09
C ARG A 86 -10.54 -10.24 25.12
N ASP A 87 -10.54 -11.36 25.82
CA ASP A 87 -9.62 -11.60 26.93
C ASP A 87 -8.16 -11.69 26.45
N LYS A 88 -7.23 -11.27 27.30
CA LYS A 88 -5.79 -11.43 27.09
C LYS A 88 -5.43 -12.88 27.34
N THR A 89 -5.18 -13.61 26.25
CA THR A 89 -4.80 -15.04 26.28
C THR A 89 -3.37 -15.25 25.80
N GLU A 90 -2.74 -14.21 25.26
CA GLU A 90 -1.45 -14.25 24.62
C GLU A 90 -0.31 -14.19 25.62
N SER A 91 0.78 -14.90 25.30
CA SER A 91 2.04 -14.73 26.00
C SER A 91 2.70 -13.38 25.64
N ALA A 92 3.58 -12.88 26.50
CA ALA A 92 4.36 -11.67 26.21
C ALA A 92 5.18 -11.79 24.91
N VAL A 93 5.63 -13.02 24.58
CA VAL A 93 6.39 -13.30 23.35
C VAL A 93 5.51 -13.14 22.11
N ASP A 94 4.24 -13.53 22.19
CA ASP A 94 3.31 -13.39 21.06
C ASP A 94 2.89 -11.93 20.87
N LEU A 95 2.71 -11.18 21.97
CA LEU A 95 2.46 -9.74 21.91
C LEU A 95 3.62 -8.97 21.27
N ASP A 96 4.87 -9.31 21.61
CA ASP A 96 6.05 -8.69 20.99
C ASP A 96 6.11 -8.96 19.47
N LYS A 97 5.73 -10.17 19.03
CA LYS A 97 5.61 -10.48 17.58
C LYS A 97 4.56 -9.59 16.92
N TYR A 98 3.37 -9.44 17.53
CA TYR A 98 2.33 -8.58 16.98
C TYR A 98 2.77 -7.11 16.92
N ILE A 99 3.41 -6.59 17.97
CA ILE A 99 3.96 -5.24 18.00
C ILE A 99 4.98 -5.04 16.87
N LYS A 100 5.89 -6.00 16.66
CA LYS A 100 6.89 -5.93 15.58
C LYS A 100 6.22 -5.89 14.20
N THR A 101 5.18 -6.69 13.99
CA THR A 101 4.41 -6.68 12.73
C THR A 101 3.68 -5.34 12.55
N LEU A 102 3.01 -4.84 13.59
CA LEU A 102 2.29 -3.56 13.57
C LEU A 102 3.21 -2.38 13.22
N LYS A 103 4.41 -2.32 13.80
CA LYS A 103 5.41 -1.27 13.49
C LYS A 103 5.88 -1.29 12.03
N ARG A 104 5.81 -2.42 11.34
CA ARG A 104 6.19 -2.52 9.92
C ARG A 104 5.09 -2.04 8.98
N ILE A 105 3.84 -1.89 9.43
CA ILE A 105 2.69 -1.56 8.59
C ILE A 105 2.82 -0.18 7.93
N GLU A 106 3.47 0.79 8.59
CA GLU A 106 3.64 2.16 8.07
C GLU A 106 4.27 2.20 6.67
N GLY A 107 5.16 1.25 6.37
CA GLY A 107 5.81 1.14 5.06
C GLY A 107 5.00 0.38 4.01
N HIS A 108 3.94 -0.33 4.38
CA HIS A 108 3.29 -1.32 3.51
C HIS A 108 1.80 -1.08 3.31
N MET A 109 1.22 -0.07 3.96
CA MET A 109 -0.19 0.29 3.83
C MET A 109 -0.43 1.80 3.69
N PRO A 110 -1.59 2.19 3.13
CA PRO A 110 -2.09 3.56 3.18
C PRO A 110 -2.16 4.12 4.60
N LYS A 111 -1.84 5.41 4.77
CA LYS A 111 -1.80 6.10 6.08
C LYS A 111 -3.11 5.98 6.85
N GLU A 112 -4.23 5.97 6.15
CA GLU A 112 -5.57 5.81 6.72
C GLU A 112 -5.71 4.45 7.42
N LEU A 113 -5.20 3.38 6.80
CA LEU A 113 -5.23 2.05 7.40
C LEU A 113 -4.18 1.90 8.50
N VAL A 114 -3.00 2.51 8.34
CA VAL A 114 -1.97 2.54 9.40
C VAL A 114 -2.58 3.06 10.70
N LYS A 115 -3.37 4.14 10.64
CA LYS A 115 -4.06 4.68 11.83
C LYS A 115 -5.04 3.69 12.47
N GLU A 116 -5.68 2.82 11.70
CA GLU A 116 -6.51 1.76 12.25
C GLU A 116 -5.66 0.76 13.03
N PHE A 117 -4.53 0.32 12.48
CA PHE A 117 -3.60 -0.56 13.17
C PHE A 117 -2.94 0.08 14.40
N ASP A 118 -2.72 1.40 14.39
CA ASP A 118 -2.24 2.11 15.57
C ASP A 118 -3.20 1.98 16.76
N LYS A 119 -4.52 1.95 16.54
CA LYS A 119 -5.50 1.72 17.61
C LYS A 119 -5.29 0.36 18.28
N VAL A 120 -5.00 -0.67 17.48
CA VAL A 120 -4.68 -2.01 17.99
C VAL A 120 -3.38 -1.98 18.77
N LEU A 121 -2.35 -1.30 18.26
CA LEU A 121 -1.06 -1.16 18.93
C LEU A 121 -1.19 -0.45 20.28
N PHE A 122 -1.94 0.65 20.35
CA PHE A 122 -2.18 1.36 21.61
C PHE A 122 -2.90 0.49 22.64
N ASP A 123 -3.88 -0.29 22.19
CA ASP A 123 -4.64 -1.17 23.08
C ASP A 123 -3.81 -2.36 23.58
N ILE A 124 -2.85 -2.86 22.78
CA ILE A 124 -1.85 -3.82 23.24
C ILE A 124 -0.98 -3.21 24.35
N TYR A 125 -0.47 -1.99 24.16
CA TYR A 125 0.33 -1.34 25.19
C TYR A 125 -0.46 -1.10 26.48
N ARG A 126 -1.72 -0.68 26.37
CA ARG A 126 -2.64 -0.52 27.51
C ARG A 126 -2.76 -1.82 28.33
N VAL A 127 -3.05 -2.93 27.67
CA VAL A 127 -3.21 -4.26 28.28
C VAL A 127 -1.88 -4.85 28.79
N MET A 128 -0.73 -4.33 28.35
CA MET A 128 0.59 -4.71 28.84
C MET A 128 1.04 -3.91 30.06
N ASP A 129 0.72 -2.62 30.10
CA ASP A 129 1.15 -1.69 31.15
C ASP A 129 0.27 -1.79 32.41
N GLU A 130 -1.03 -2.03 32.24
CA GLU A 130 -1.98 -1.99 33.33
C GLU A 130 -2.27 -3.40 33.90
N GLU A 131 -1.90 -3.62 35.17
CA GLU A 131 -1.98 -4.90 35.89
C GLU A 131 -3.41 -5.50 35.92
N TYR A 132 -4.44 -4.66 35.77
CA TYR A 132 -5.86 -5.05 35.89
C TYR A 132 -6.61 -5.18 34.56
N PHE A 133 -6.02 -4.80 33.43
CA PHE A 133 -6.72 -4.90 32.15
C PHE A 133 -6.49 -6.25 31.51
N THR A 134 -7.49 -7.11 31.65
CA THR A 134 -7.46 -8.47 31.12
C THR A 134 -8.12 -8.59 29.75
N TYR A 135 -8.53 -7.49 29.11
CA TYR A 135 -9.26 -7.54 27.84
C TYR A 135 -8.94 -6.38 26.88
N TYR A 136 -9.02 -6.68 25.59
CA TYR A 136 -8.89 -5.74 24.49
C TYR A 136 -10.20 -4.99 24.23
N SER A 137 -10.08 -3.69 23.97
CA SER A 137 -11.16 -2.74 23.75
C SER A 137 -11.23 -2.21 22.31
N PHE A 138 -10.26 -2.51 21.45
CA PHE A 138 -10.25 -2.03 20.06
C PHE A 138 -11.43 -2.53 19.20
N HIS A 139 -12.17 -3.55 19.65
CA HIS A 139 -13.45 -3.99 19.05
C HIS A 139 -14.69 -3.61 19.88
N SER A 140 -14.52 -2.91 21.01
CA SER A 140 -15.64 -2.50 21.86
C SER A 140 -16.36 -1.32 21.22
N SER A 141 -17.68 -1.45 21.00
CA SER A 141 -18.52 -0.36 20.54
C SER A 141 -18.58 0.74 21.61
N SER A 142 -17.57 1.61 21.63
CA SER A 142 -17.58 2.81 22.45
C SER A 142 -18.48 3.85 21.76
N THR A 143 -19.10 4.73 22.54
CA THR A 143 -19.86 5.88 22.02
C THR A 143 -19.01 6.87 21.22
N GLU A 144 -17.68 6.72 21.24
CA GLU A 144 -16.73 7.44 20.41
C GLU A 144 -16.20 6.51 19.30
N ASP A 145 -16.86 6.51 18.13
CA ASP A 145 -16.50 5.75 16.91
C ASP A 145 -15.02 5.92 16.45
N LYS A 146 -14.29 6.86 17.03
CA LYS A 146 -12.89 7.14 16.69
C LYS A 146 -11.88 6.19 17.33
N LYS A 147 -12.25 5.45 18.39
CA LYS A 147 -11.33 4.56 19.13
C LYS A 147 -11.42 3.09 18.70
N THR A 148 -12.48 2.73 17.98
CA THR A 148 -12.69 1.38 17.46
C THR A 148 -11.91 1.13 16.19
N PHE A 149 -11.39 -0.09 16.07
CA PHE A 149 -10.76 -0.59 14.86
C PHE A 149 -11.80 -0.79 13.76
N ASN A 150 -11.63 -0.11 12.64
CA ASN A 150 -12.53 -0.19 11.50
C ASN A 150 -12.18 -1.38 10.61
N LEU A 151 -12.67 -2.56 11.01
CA LEU A 151 -12.49 -3.81 10.26
C LEU A 151 -12.97 -3.70 8.81
N ILE A 152 -14.07 -2.97 8.57
CA ILE A 152 -14.70 -2.84 7.25
C ILE A 152 -13.77 -2.12 6.26
N GLU A 153 -13.05 -1.10 6.72
CA GLU A 153 -12.10 -0.37 5.87
C GLU A 153 -10.89 -1.24 5.52
N VAL A 154 -10.38 -2.00 6.49
CA VAL A 154 -9.26 -2.93 6.28
C VAL A 154 -9.67 -4.06 5.33
N GLU A 155 -10.85 -4.65 5.51
CA GLU A 155 -11.40 -5.67 4.60
C GLU A 155 -11.56 -5.15 3.17
N ARG A 156 -12.13 -3.95 3.01
CA ARG A 156 -12.33 -3.33 1.69
C ARG A 156 -11.01 -3.13 0.95
N PHE A 157 -9.93 -2.84 1.69
CA PHE A 157 -8.60 -2.74 1.09
C PHE A 157 -8.04 -4.11 0.72
N LEU A 158 -8.00 -5.04 1.68
CA LEU A 158 -7.35 -6.35 1.49
C LEU A 158 -8.05 -7.23 0.46
N LEU A 159 -9.38 -7.10 0.31
CA LEU A 159 -10.17 -7.90 -0.62
C LEU A 159 -10.33 -7.24 -2.01
N SER A 160 -9.79 -6.05 -2.22
CA SER A 160 -9.91 -5.32 -3.49
C SER A 160 -8.58 -5.27 -4.23
N ASP A 161 -8.46 -6.09 -5.27
CA ASP A 161 -7.33 -6.05 -6.21
C ASP A 161 -7.14 -4.66 -6.82
N MET A 162 -8.24 -3.93 -7.04
CA MET A 162 -8.21 -2.56 -7.55
C MET A 162 -7.51 -1.61 -6.57
N ASN A 163 -7.86 -1.66 -5.28
CA ASN A 163 -7.29 -0.77 -4.27
C ASN A 163 -5.79 -1.06 -4.03
N LEU A 164 -5.40 -2.33 -4.03
CA LEU A 164 -4.00 -2.73 -3.89
C LEU A 164 -3.16 -2.26 -5.09
N ASN A 165 -3.64 -2.51 -6.32
CA ASN A 165 -2.95 -2.07 -7.53
C ASN A 165 -2.86 -0.53 -7.61
N LEU A 166 -3.91 0.19 -7.21
CA LEU A 166 -3.88 1.66 -7.14
C LEU A 166 -2.84 2.16 -6.12
N PHE A 167 -2.80 1.59 -4.91
CA PHE A 167 -1.84 1.98 -3.88
C PHE A 167 -0.39 1.74 -4.31
N VAL A 168 -0.10 0.57 -4.86
CA VAL A 168 1.25 0.21 -5.36
C VAL A 168 1.70 1.16 -6.46
N ASN A 169 0.83 1.43 -7.45
CA ASN A 169 1.14 2.34 -8.55
C ASN A 169 1.33 3.79 -8.07
N MET A 170 0.67 4.16 -6.97
CA MET A 170 0.72 5.51 -6.39
C MET A 170 1.80 5.69 -5.32
N LYS A 171 2.46 4.67 -4.79
CA LYS A 171 3.62 4.93 -3.90
C LYS A 171 4.78 5.63 -4.64
N GLY A 172 4.75 5.64 -5.98
CA GLY A 172 5.54 6.54 -6.85
C GLY A 172 5.02 7.99 -6.97
N MET A 173 3.84 8.33 -6.44
CA MET A 173 3.18 9.64 -6.47
C MET A 173 2.51 9.98 -5.13
N LYS A 174 3.12 10.90 -4.38
CA LYS A 174 2.73 11.28 -3.00
C LYS A 174 1.23 11.62 -2.86
N ASP A 175 0.60 10.97 -1.88
CA ASP A 175 -0.72 11.21 -1.28
C ASP A 175 -1.96 10.67 -2.03
N PHE A 176 -2.62 9.66 -1.44
CA PHE A 176 -3.88 9.06 -1.91
C PHE A 176 -4.95 9.07 -0.82
N LYS A 177 -6.20 9.32 -1.21
CA LYS A 177 -7.41 9.03 -0.43
C LYS A 177 -8.23 8.00 -1.19
N PHE A 178 -8.77 7.01 -0.48
CA PHE A 178 -9.61 5.98 -1.08
C PHE A 178 -10.81 6.58 -1.84
N PRO A 179 -11.09 6.13 -3.08
CA PRO A 179 -12.35 6.43 -3.73
C PRO A 179 -13.44 5.76 -2.92
N VAL A 180 -14.46 6.54 -2.54
CA VAL A 180 -15.67 5.99 -1.95
C VAL A 180 -16.37 5.19 -3.04
N VAL A 181 -16.23 3.87 -3.02
CA VAL A 181 -17.02 2.99 -3.87
C VAL A 181 -18.45 3.07 -3.36
N SER A 182 -19.27 3.91 -4.00
CA SER A 182 -20.71 3.94 -3.79
C SER A 182 -21.26 2.54 -4.01
N LYS A 183 -21.97 2.01 -3.00
CA LYS A 183 -22.65 0.72 -3.03
C LYS A 183 -23.23 0.45 -4.42
N ILE A 184 -22.75 -0.61 -5.07
CA ILE A 184 -23.45 -1.21 -6.20
C ILE A 184 -24.80 -1.64 -5.62
N LYS A 185 -25.87 -0.95 -6.02
CA LYS A 185 -27.23 -1.40 -5.74
C LYS A 185 -27.42 -2.66 -6.59
N GLU A 186 -27.66 -3.79 -5.92
CA GLU A 186 -28.32 -4.95 -6.52
C GLU A 186 -29.72 -4.57 -7.02
#